data_AF-A0A946ZI73-F1
#
_entry.id   AF-A0A946ZI73-F1
#
_cell.length_a   1.000
_cell.length_b   1.000
_cell.length_c   1.000
_cell.angle_alpha   90.00
_cell.angle_beta   90.00
_cell.angle_gamma   90.00
#
_symmetry.space_group_name_H-M   'P 1'
#
loop_
_entity.id
_entity.type
_entity.pdbx_description
1 polymer ?
#
loop_
_entity_poly.entity_id
_entity_poly.type
_entity_poly.pdbx_seq_one_letter_code
_entity_poly.pdbx_strand_id
1 'polypeptide(L)'
;MKNILYSLAIAALVISCKSQQVAAPAAPINPEDLATTITQDELREMLYVYASDEFEGRDTGSPGQKKAIEYLKKHYVDLGIPSPLGGDDYFQEVPLEKANAPEMSMSINGKSLEAVTSYVAVVSSADGDLSIEEIIDMGYGIDSEKYSDYNTDVNGKVIVIRSGEPKNDDGTYVITGSDAASKWSNMRQQFAAKRD
;
A
#
# COMPACT_ATOMS: atom_id res chain seq x y z
N MET A 1 55.80 -45.17 -13.99
CA MET A 1 56.01 -43.70 -14.08
C MET A 1 54.76 -42.90 -14.45
N LYS A 2 53.66 -43.50 -14.95
CA LYS A 2 52.38 -42.78 -15.18
C LYS A 2 51.60 -42.50 -13.89
N ASN A 3 51.67 -43.40 -12.91
CA ASN A 3 50.87 -43.27 -11.66
C ASN A 3 51.44 -42.27 -10.65
N ILE A 4 52.69 -41.82 -10.83
CA ILE A 4 53.34 -40.79 -10.00
C ILE A 4 53.02 -39.38 -10.53
N LEU A 5 52.72 -39.26 -11.84
CA LEU A 5 52.30 -38.00 -12.47
C LEU A 5 50.85 -37.62 -12.11
N TYR A 6 49.97 -38.60 -11.86
CA TYR A 6 48.60 -38.34 -11.38
C TYR A 6 48.56 -37.86 -9.92
N SER A 7 49.54 -38.24 -9.09
CA SER A 7 49.61 -37.83 -7.69
C SER A 7 49.99 -36.35 -7.53
N LEU A 8 50.81 -35.81 -8.43
CA LEU A 8 51.20 -34.38 -8.41
C LEU A 8 50.11 -33.44 -8.95
N ALA A 9 49.24 -33.91 -9.86
CA ALA A 9 48.17 -33.10 -10.43
C ALA A 9 47.00 -32.87 -9.44
N ILE A 10 46.77 -33.78 -8.49
CA ILE A 10 45.73 -33.64 -7.46
C ILE A 10 46.18 -32.70 -6.32
N ALA A 11 47.49 -32.61 -6.05
CA ALA A 11 48.03 -31.69 -5.04
C ALA A 11 47.98 -30.21 -5.45
N ALA A 12 47.92 -29.91 -6.76
CA ALA A 12 47.83 -28.54 -7.26
C ALA A 12 46.40 -27.97 -7.25
N LEU A 13 45.36 -28.81 -7.09
CA LEU A 13 43.96 -28.36 -7.10
C LEU A 13 43.46 -27.81 -5.75
N VAL A 14 44.22 -28.00 -4.67
CA VAL A 14 43.77 -27.68 -3.29
C VAL A 14 44.26 -26.32 -2.77
N ILE A 15 45.04 -25.57 -3.56
CA ILE A 15 45.63 -24.28 -3.12
C ILE A 15 44.75 -23.07 -3.49
N SER A 16 43.67 -23.25 -4.25
CA SER A 16 42.75 -22.15 -4.61
C SER A 16 41.53 -22.03 -3.68
N CYS A 17 41.69 -22.29 -2.38
CA CYS A 17 40.79 -21.72 -1.38
C CYS A 17 41.31 -20.34 -0.98
N LYS A 18 41.01 -19.31 -1.79
CA LYS A 18 40.97 -17.95 -1.26
C LYS A 18 39.83 -17.94 -0.25
N SER A 19 40.19 -18.08 1.03
CA SER A 19 39.30 -17.75 2.14
C SER A 19 38.80 -16.34 1.88
N GLN A 20 37.53 -16.22 1.51
CA GLN A 20 36.85 -14.94 1.44
C GLN A 20 36.74 -14.50 2.89
N GLN A 21 37.69 -13.68 3.31
CA GLN A 21 37.70 -13.05 4.61
C GLN A 21 36.47 -12.15 4.64
N VAL A 22 35.36 -12.70 5.14
CA VAL A 22 34.18 -11.92 5.51
C VAL A 22 34.72 -10.86 6.45
N ALA A 23 34.68 -9.60 6.01
CA ALA A 23 35.12 -8.48 6.83
C ALA A 23 34.47 -8.64 8.20
N ALA A 24 35.27 -8.49 9.26
CA ALA A 24 34.73 -8.46 10.61
C ALA A 24 33.55 -7.47 10.65
N PRO A 25 32.45 -7.78 11.37
CA PRO A 25 31.34 -6.83 11.48
C PRO A 25 31.93 -5.50 11.94
N ALA A 26 31.65 -4.44 11.16
CA ALA A 26 32.06 -3.10 11.50
C ALA A 26 31.65 -2.83 12.96
N ALA A 27 32.51 -2.13 13.72
CA ALA A 27 32.17 -1.71 15.07
C ALA A 27 30.77 -1.05 15.05
N PRO A 28 29.92 -1.30 16.05
CA PRO A 28 28.57 -0.75 16.06
C PRO A 28 28.66 0.76 15.95
N ILE A 29 28.15 1.30 14.85
CA ILE A 29 28.13 2.75 14.61
C ILE A 29 27.16 3.34 15.62
N ASN A 30 27.61 4.36 16.35
CA ASN A 30 26.73 5.07 17.27
C ASN A 30 25.73 5.94 16.48
N PRO A 31 24.40 5.75 16.64
CA PRO A 31 23.40 6.60 15.98
C PRO A 31 23.57 8.09 16.28
N GLU A 32 24.04 8.46 17.48
CA GLU A 32 24.27 9.87 17.80
C GLU A 32 25.37 10.50 16.94
N ASP A 33 26.43 9.75 16.62
CA ASP A 33 27.50 10.25 15.77
C ASP A 33 27.00 10.48 14.34
N LEU A 34 26.16 9.58 13.81
CA LEU A 34 25.52 9.75 12.51
C LEU A 34 24.59 10.96 12.48
N ALA A 35 23.83 11.18 13.55
CA ALA A 35 22.92 12.33 13.63
C ALA A 35 23.67 13.67 13.50
N THR A 36 24.93 13.74 13.97
CA THR A 36 25.76 14.96 13.83
C THR A 36 26.19 15.24 12.39
N THR A 37 26.15 14.24 11.50
CA THR A 37 26.52 14.40 10.08
C THR A 37 25.38 14.98 9.23
N ILE A 38 24.15 14.97 9.74
CA ILE A 38 22.98 15.45 9.01
C ILE A 38 22.87 16.96 9.20
N THR A 39 23.05 17.73 8.13
CA THR A 39 22.97 19.19 8.19
C THR A 39 21.65 19.73 7.63
N GLN A 40 21.17 20.84 8.19
CA GLN A 40 19.96 21.50 7.70
C GLN A 40 20.14 22.00 6.26
N ASP A 41 21.34 22.46 5.91
CA ASP A 41 21.62 23.04 4.60
C ASP A 41 21.57 21.98 3.50
N GLU A 42 22.17 20.80 3.71
CA GLU A 42 22.07 19.68 2.77
C GLU A 42 20.63 19.19 2.61
N LEU A 43 19.89 19.03 3.71
CA LEU A 43 18.49 18.64 3.65
C LEU A 43 17.64 19.65 2.87
N ARG A 44 17.92 20.95 3.05
CA ARG A 44 17.22 22.03 2.36
C ARG A 44 17.50 22.01 0.86
N GLU A 45 18.76 21.84 0.46
CA GLU A 45 19.14 21.73 -0.95
C GLU A 45 18.47 20.54 -1.62
N MET A 46 18.58 19.35 -1.02
CA MET A 46 17.95 18.14 -1.54
C MET A 46 16.43 18.29 -1.66
N LEU A 47 15.78 18.89 -0.65
CA LEU A 47 14.34 19.11 -0.66
C LEU A 47 13.93 20.08 -1.77
N TYR A 48 14.62 21.21 -1.93
CA TYR A 48 14.26 22.19 -2.95
C TYR A 48 14.47 21.66 -4.37
N VAL A 49 15.54 20.91 -4.60
CA VAL A 49 15.73 20.22 -5.88
C VAL A 49 14.59 19.23 -6.06
N TYR A 50 14.41 18.28 -5.15
CA TYR A 50 13.41 17.21 -5.32
C TYR A 50 11.97 17.74 -5.47
N ALA A 51 11.66 18.89 -4.86
CA ALA A 51 10.38 19.57 -4.95
C ALA A 51 10.27 20.62 -6.06
N SER A 52 11.31 20.81 -6.88
CA SER A 52 11.37 21.86 -7.90
C SER A 52 10.38 21.63 -9.05
N ASP A 53 10.13 22.71 -9.79
CA ASP A 53 9.32 22.70 -11.01
C ASP A 53 9.93 21.84 -12.13
N GLU A 54 11.23 21.54 -12.08
CA GLU A 54 11.90 20.68 -13.08
C GLU A 54 11.30 19.26 -13.11
N PHE A 55 10.76 18.84 -11.96
CA PHE A 55 10.07 17.57 -11.81
C PHE A 55 8.59 17.65 -12.22
N GLU A 56 8.01 18.80 -12.53
CA GLU A 56 6.65 18.95 -13.11
C GLU A 56 5.50 18.24 -12.35
N GLY A 57 5.73 17.85 -11.08
CA GLY A 57 4.83 16.99 -10.29
C GLY A 57 5.21 15.49 -10.33
N ARG A 58 5.08 14.80 -9.19
CA ARG A 58 5.62 13.43 -8.97
C ARG A 58 4.52 12.38 -8.76
N ASP A 59 3.36 12.59 -9.37
CA ASP A 59 2.26 11.62 -9.33
C ASP A 59 2.69 10.27 -9.93
N THR A 60 2.15 9.18 -9.40
CA THR A 60 2.53 7.82 -9.79
C THR A 60 2.38 7.61 -11.30
N GLY A 61 3.50 7.26 -11.95
CA GLY A 61 3.55 7.02 -13.40
C GLY A 61 3.57 8.30 -14.25
N SER A 62 3.74 9.48 -13.68
CA SER A 62 3.95 10.73 -14.43
C SER A 62 5.40 10.83 -14.98
N PRO A 63 5.66 11.65 -16.02
CA PRO A 63 7.03 11.93 -16.46
C PRO A 63 7.91 12.52 -15.35
N GLY A 64 7.32 13.36 -14.51
CA GLY A 64 7.98 13.97 -13.36
C GLY A 64 8.42 12.97 -12.29
N GLN A 65 7.59 11.95 -12.03
CA GLN A 65 7.96 10.82 -11.18
C GLN A 65 9.16 10.06 -11.75
N LYS A 66 9.25 9.88 -13.08
CA LYS A 66 10.42 9.24 -13.72
C LYS A 66 11.70 10.07 -13.56
N LYS A 67 11.64 11.39 -13.69
CA LYS A 67 12.78 12.27 -13.38
C LYS A 67 13.20 12.16 -11.91
N ALA A 68 12.23 12.13 -11.00
CA ALA A 68 12.48 12.08 -9.55
C ALA A 68 13.17 10.79 -9.11
N ILE A 69 12.74 9.64 -9.62
CA ILE A 69 13.39 8.35 -9.27
C ILE A 69 14.81 8.26 -9.83
N GLU A 70 15.10 8.87 -10.98
CA GLU A 70 16.46 8.95 -11.54
C GLU A 70 17.36 9.85 -10.69
N TYR A 71 16.84 10.96 -10.16
CA TYR A 71 17.56 11.80 -9.20
C TYR A 71 17.94 11.00 -7.93
N LEU A 72 17.01 10.20 -7.38
CA LEU A 72 17.28 9.35 -6.22
C LEU A 72 18.30 8.25 -6.55
N LYS A 73 18.16 7.58 -7.70
CA LYS A 73 19.12 6.58 -8.18
C LYS A 73 20.52 7.19 -8.27
N LYS A 74 20.64 8.38 -8.88
CA LYS A 74 21.91 9.08 -9.00
C LYS A 74 22.53 9.34 -7.64
N HIS A 75 21.75 9.79 -6.65
CA HIS A 75 22.25 10.01 -5.30
C HIS A 75 22.80 8.72 -4.67
N TYR A 76 22.13 7.58 -4.87
CA TYR A 76 22.59 6.29 -4.35
C TYR A 76 23.90 5.84 -5.03
N VAL A 77 23.99 6.01 -6.35
CA VAL A 77 25.19 5.73 -7.13
C VAL A 77 26.36 6.62 -6.67
N ASP A 78 26.12 7.92 -6.48
CA ASP A 78 27.14 8.87 -6.03
C ASP A 78 27.66 8.55 -4.61
N LEU A 79 26.81 7.96 -3.76
CA LEU A 79 27.19 7.42 -2.44
C LEU A 79 27.87 6.03 -2.49
N GLY A 80 27.97 5.41 -3.67
CA GLY A 80 28.51 4.06 -3.82
C GLY A 80 27.61 2.96 -3.26
N ILE A 81 26.33 3.23 -3.08
CA ILE A 81 25.35 2.23 -2.61
C ILE A 81 25.01 1.31 -3.78
N PRO A 82 25.31 -0.01 -3.69
CA PRO A 82 25.03 -0.94 -4.77
C PRO A 82 23.53 -1.18 -4.91
N SER A 83 23.11 -1.55 -6.12
CA SER A 83 21.75 -2.02 -6.35
C SER A 83 21.45 -3.25 -5.47
N PRO A 84 20.26 -3.30 -4.84
CA PRO A 84 19.78 -4.50 -4.16
C PRO A 84 19.37 -5.63 -5.12
N LEU A 85 19.13 -5.31 -6.40
CA LEU A 85 18.78 -6.27 -7.47
C LEU A 85 20.03 -6.83 -8.18
N GLY A 86 21.20 -6.22 -7.96
CA GLY A 86 22.45 -6.52 -8.65
C GLY A 86 22.60 -5.77 -9.97
N GLY A 87 23.84 -5.50 -10.37
CA GLY A 87 24.14 -4.69 -11.54
C GLY A 87 23.73 -3.22 -11.35
N ASP A 88 23.24 -2.60 -12.43
CA ASP A 88 22.93 -1.15 -12.49
C ASP A 88 21.43 -0.82 -12.37
N ASP A 89 20.60 -1.83 -12.07
CA ASP A 89 19.15 -1.67 -11.95
C ASP A 89 18.74 -1.40 -10.51
N TYR A 90 18.13 -0.24 -10.25
CA TYR A 90 17.70 0.18 -8.91
C TYR A 90 16.18 0.20 -8.75
N PHE A 91 15.43 -0.22 -9.77
CA PHE A 91 13.99 0.01 -9.82
C PHE A 91 13.20 -1.30 -9.69
N GLN A 92 12.23 -1.31 -8.79
CA GLN A 92 11.21 -2.34 -8.74
C GLN A 92 9.98 -1.86 -9.53
N GLU A 93 9.72 -2.50 -10.66
CA GLU A 93 8.51 -2.24 -11.43
C GLU A 93 7.28 -2.81 -10.71
N VAL A 94 6.21 -2.01 -10.63
CA VAL A 94 4.93 -2.38 -10.03
C VAL A 94 3.80 -2.09 -11.02
N PRO A 95 2.83 -3.01 -11.20
CA PRO A 95 1.66 -2.74 -12.04
C PRO A 95 0.90 -1.52 -11.53
N LEU A 96 0.53 -0.63 -12.45
CA LEU A 96 -0.26 0.55 -12.15
C LEU A 96 -1.65 0.43 -12.75
N GLU A 97 -2.66 0.43 -11.90
CA GLU A 97 -4.04 0.65 -12.30
C GLU A 97 -4.42 2.11 -12.04
N LYS A 98 -4.93 2.79 -13.07
CA LYS A 98 -5.44 4.16 -12.96
C LYS A 98 -6.96 4.11 -12.97
N ALA A 99 -7.58 4.58 -11.91
CA ALA A 99 -9.01 4.83 -11.85
C ALA A 99 -9.28 6.33 -11.97
N ASN A 100 -10.25 6.70 -12.79
CA ASN A 100 -10.80 8.05 -12.78
C ASN A 100 -11.91 8.13 -11.72
N ALA A 101 -12.26 9.35 -11.33
CA ALA A 101 -13.47 9.55 -10.54
C ALA A 101 -14.67 9.02 -11.35
N PRO A 102 -15.50 8.12 -10.78
CA PRO A 102 -16.68 7.64 -11.49
C PRO A 102 -17.66 8.79 -11.71
N GLU A 103 -18.17 8.91 -12.94
CA GLU A 103 -19.29 9.79 -13.24
C GLU A 103 -20.58 9.04 -12.95
N MET A 104 -21.34 9.51 -11.96
CA MET A 104 -22.60 8.90 -11.54
C MET A 104 -23.66 9.99 -11.43
N SER A 105 -24.86 9.67 -11.90
CA SER A 105 -26.08 10.42 -11.60
C SER A 105 -27.05 9.51 -10.85
N MET A 106 -27.67 10.02 -9.80
CA MET A 106 -28.65 9.27 -9.01
C MET A 106 -29.94 10.07 -8.87
N SER A 107 -31.08 9.38 -8.93
CA SER A 107 -32.38 9.94 -8.59
C SER A 107 -33.17 8.97 -7.72
N ILE A 108 -33.98 9.50 -6.81
CA ILE A 108 -34.90 8.72 -5.98
C ILE A 108 -36.29 9.32 -6.14
N ASN A 109 -37.28 8.51 -6.51
CA ASN A 109 -38.66 8.93 -6.73
C ASN A 109 -38.79 10.16 -7.66
N GLY A 110 -38.00 10.18 -8.74
CA GLY A 110 -37.98 11.27 -9.72
C GLY A 110 -37.24 12.54 -9.27
N LYS A 111 -36.66 12.57 -8.06
CA LYS A 111 -35.84 13.69 -7.59
C LYS A 111 -34.37 13.38 -7.80
N SER A 112 -33.69 14.19 -8.63
CA SER A 112 -32.25 14.11 -8.81
C SER A 112 -31.51 14.44 -7.51
N LEU A 113 -30.47 13.68 -7.22
CA LEU A 113 -29.56 13.93 -6.10
C LEU A 113 -28.30 14.65 -6.60
N GLU A 114 -27.75 15.53 -5.78
CA GLU A 114 -26.52 16.26 -6.08
C GLU A 114 -25.31 15.42 -5.65
N ALA A 115 -24.42 15.11 -6.58
CA ALA A 115 -23.17 14.42 -6.28
C ALA A 115 -22.32 15.23 -5.30
N VAL A 116 -21.50 14.55 -4.50
CA VAL A 116 -20.67 15.09 -3.40
C VAL A 116 -21.47 15.59 -2.20
N THR A 117 -22.58 16.30 -2.41
CA THR A 117 -23.44 16.80 -1.34
C THR A 117 -24.38 15.71 -0.80
N SER A 118 -25.01 14.93 -1.69
CA SER A 118 -25.98 13.89 -1.32
C SER A 118 -25.38 12.48 -1.34
N TYR A 119 -24.37 12.23 -2.18
CA TYR A 119 -23.71 10.93 -2.29
C TYR A 119 -22.30 11.08 -2.87
N VAL A 120 -21.42 10.12 -2.55
CA VAL A 120 -20.09 9.98 -3.16
C VAL A 120 -19.95 8.54 -3.63
N ALA A 121 -19.58 8.36 -4.90
CA ALA A 121 -19.19 7.06 -5.42
C ALA A 121 -17.73 6.78 -5.03
N VAL A 122 -17.55 5.80 -4.14
CA VAL A 122 -16.23 5.47 -3.54
C VAL A 122 -15.47 4.42 -4.36
N VAL A 123 -16.19 3.63 -5.16
CA VAL A 123 -15.64 2.61 -6.04
C VAL A 123 -16.14 2.83 -7.45
N SER A 124 -15.26 2.59 -8.44
CA SER A 124 -15.63 2.59 -9.85
C SER A 124 -16.14 1.19 -10.22
N SER A 125 -17.22 1.15 -11.00
CA SER A 125 -17.80 -0.07 -11.57
C SER A 125 -17.73 -0.01 -13.10
N ALA A 126 -18.10 -1.10 -13.77
CA ALA A 126 -18.38 -1.03 -15.20
C ALA A 126 -19.51 -0.01 -15.47
N ASP A 127 -19.44 0.62 -16.64
CA ASP A 127 -20.46 1.58 -17.09
C ASP A 127 -21.82 0.88 -17.25
N GLY A 128 -22.89 1.53 -16.80
CA GLY A 128 -24.24 1.04 -16.97
C GLY A 128 -25.29 1.80 -16.16
N ASP A 129 -26.55 1.52 -16.45
CA ASP A 129 -27.70 2.06 -15.74
C ASP A 129 -28.28 1.00 -14.79
N LEU A 130 -28.61 1.43 -13.57
CA LEU A 130 -29.29 0.60 -12.59
C LEU A 130 -30.61 1.26 -12.20
N SER A 131 -31.72 0.61 -12.51
CA SER A 131 -33.06 1.00 -12.06
C SER A 131 -33.55 0.02 -11.01
N ILE A 132 -33.99 0.56 -9.86
CA ILE A 132 -34.45 -0.24 -8.72
C ILE A 132 -35.84 0.21 -8.29
N GLU A 133 -36.67 -0.76 -7.97
CA GLU A 133 -38.03 -0.53 -7.43
C GLU A 133 -38.06 -0.64 -5.90
N GLU A 134 -37.12 -1.38 -5.32
CA GLU A 134 -37.04 -1.67 -3.89
C GLU A 134 -35.60 -1.48 -3.38
N ILE A 135 -35.49 -0.88 -2.19
CA ILE A 135 -34.25 -0.78 -1.42
C ILE A 135 -34.52 -1.42 -0.06
N ILE A 136 -33.63 -2.31 0.38
CA ILE A 136 -33.72 -2.95 1.69
C ILE A 136 -32.76 -2.26 2.68
N ASP A 137 -33.28 -1.78 3.81
CA ASP A 137 -32.44 -1.35 4.93
C ASP A 137 -31.88 -2.58 5.65
N MET A 138 -30.55 -2.73 5.59
CA MET A 138 -29.82 -3.84 6.17
C MET A 138 -29.04 -3.43 7.42
N GLY A 139 -29.52 -2.41 8.14
CA GLY A 139 -28.92 -2.03 9.41
C GLY A 139 -27.50 -1.53 9.23
N TYR A 140 -26.55 -2.21 9.86
CA TYR A 140 -25.12 -1.92 9.72
C TYR A 140 -24.45 -2.81 8.68
N GLY A 141 -25.18 -3.72 8.04
CA GLY A 141 -24.69 -4.70 7.06
C GLY A 141 -23.61 -5.61 7.64
N ILE A 142 -23.71 -5.93 8.93
CA ILE A 142 -22.74 -6.75 9.64
C ILE A 142 -23.17 -8.21 9.58
N ASP A 143 -22.23 -9.10 9.29
CA ASP A 143 -22.40 -10.53 9.47
C ASP A 143 -21.26 -11.09 10.32
N SER A 144 -21.60 -11.66 11.47
CA SER A 144 -20.65 -12.17 12.46
C SER A 144 -21.29 -13.22 13.36
N GLU A 145 -20.47 -14.01 14.05
CA GLU A 145 -20.95 -15.08 14.94
C GLU A 145 -21.97 -14.62 16.00
N LYS A 146 -21.86 -13.37 16.49
CA LYS A 146 -22.69 -12.84 17.58
C LYS A 146 -23.81 -11.91 17.11
N TYR A 147 -23.74 -11.43 15.87
CA TYR A 147 -24.65 -10.44 15.34
C TYR A 147 -24.66 -10.51 13.81
N SER A 148 -25.85 -10.61 13.23
CA SER A 148 -26.04 -10.54 11.78
C SER A 148 -27.26 -9.68 11.45
N ASP A 149 -27.08 -8.72 10.54
CA ASP A 149 -28.18 -7.97 9.94
C ASP A 149 -28.87 -8.79 8.81
N TYR A 150 -28.26 -9.90 8.35
CA TYR A 150 -28.71 -10.69 7.20
C TYR A 150 -29.75 -11.74 7.57
N ASN A 151 -30.93 -11.26 7.99
CA ASN A 151 -32.08 -12.10 8.30
C ASN A 151 -33.01 -12.37 7.10
N THR A 152 -32.70 -11.81 5.94
CA THR A 152 -33.50 -11.86 4.70
C THR A 152 -32.59 -12.10 3.50
N ASP A 153 -33.08 -12.79 2.46
CA ASP A 153 -32.35 -12.94 1.21
C ASP A 153 -32.25 -11.61 0.45
N VAL A 154 -31.01 -11.20 0.18
CA VAL A 154 -30.65 -9.95 -0.50
C VAL A 154 -30.03 -10.20 -1.87
N ASN A 155 -30.02 -11.45 -2.35
CA ASN A 155 -29.44 -11.78 -3.65
C ASN A 155 -30.14 -11.02 -4.79
N GLY A 156 -29.36 -10.31 -5.59
CA GLY A 156 -29.85 -9.48 -6.69
C GLY A 156 -30.60 -8.20 -6.26
N LYS A 157 -30.57 -7.84 -4.97
CA LYS A 157 -31.25 -6.66 -4.44
C LYS A 157 -30.26 -5.54 -4.14
N VAL A 158 -30.77 -4.30 -4.09
CA VAL A 158 -29.99 -3.16 -3.60
C VAL A 158 -30.31 -2.93 -2.14
N ILE A 159 -29.25 -2.84 -1.33
CA ILE A 159 -29.34 -2.65 0.12
C ILE A 159 -28.73 -1.32 0.53
N VAL A 160 -29.26 -0.73 1.59
CA VAL A 160 -28.67 0.42 2.28
C VAL A 160 -28.15 -0.05 3.64
N ILE A 161 -26.91 0.33 3.93
CA ILE A 161 -26.22 -0.01 5.18
C ILE A 161 -25.67 1.26 5.82
N ARG A 162 -25.71 1.30 7.15
CA ARG A 162 -25.18 2.39 7.95
C ARG A 162 -23.72 2.13 8.32
N SER A 163 -22.96 3.21 8.42
CA SER A 163 -21.59 3.17 8.94
C SER A 163 -21.61 2.88 10.45
N GLY A 164 -20.59 2.16 10.92
CA GLY A 164 -20.45 1.81 12.34
C GLY A 164 -21.11 0.49 12.71
N GLU A 165 -21.47 0.36 13.98
CA GLU A 165 -22.04 -0.86 14.56
C GLU A 165 -23.09 -0.54 15.63
N PRO A 166 -24.00 -1.47 15.95
CA PRO A 166 -25.10 -1.24 16.88
C PRO A 166 -24.61 -1.05 18.33
N LYS A 167 -25.35 -0.23 19.08
CA LYS A 167 -25.15 0.03 20.52
C LYS A 167 -26.37 -0.37 21.33
N ASN A 168 -26.13 -0.83 22.55
CA ASN A 168 -27.14 -1.03 23.59
C ASN A 168 -27.59 0.32 24.19
N ASP A 169 -28.68 0.32 24.94
CA ASP A 169 -29.24 1.50 25.61
C ASP A 169 -28.26 2.15 26.60
N ASP A 170 -27.34 1.36 27.17
CA ASP A 170 -26.28 1.83 28.09
C ASP A 170 -25.06 2.43 27.36
N GLY A 171 -25.07 2.45 26.03
CA GLY A 171 -24.02 3.00 25.18
C GLY A 171 -22.88 2.02 24.85
N THR A 172 -22.89 0.80 25.40
CA THR A 172 -21.95 -0.26 25.01
C THR A 172 -22.25 -0.79 23.61
N TYR A 173 -21.23 -1.30 22.91
CA TYR A 173 -21.40 -1.91 21.59
C TYR A 173 -21.94 -3.33 21.72
N VAL A 174 -22.94 -3.67 20.90
CA VAL A 174 -23.59 -5.00 20.94
C VAL A 174 -22.58 -6.12 20.61
N ILE A 175 -21.65 -5.85 19.68
CA ILE A 175 -20.73 -6.87 19.14
C ILE A 175 -19.66 -7.26 20.15
N THR A 176 -19.06 -6.27 20.83
CA THR A 176 -18.03 -6.50 21.85
C THR A 176 -18.63 -6.76 23.23
N GLY A 177 -19.84 -6.27 23.49
CA GLY A 177 -20.46 -6.28 24.82
C GLY A 177 -19.79 -5.30 25.79
N SER A 178 -19.05 -4.31 25.29
CA SER A 178 -18.35 -3.31 26.11
C SER A 178 -18.35 -1.93 25.45
N ASP A 179 -17.75 -0.94 26.11
CA ASP A 179 -17.52 0.40 25.56
C ASP A 179 -16.46 0.43 24.45
N ALA A 180 -15.72 -0.65 24.24
CA ALA A 180 -14.73 -0.78 23.19
C ALA A 180 -15.40 -1.11 21.84
N ALA A 181 -15.11 -0.31 20.83
CA ALA A 181 -15.59 -0.53 19.47
C ALA A 181 -14.93 -1.77 18.83
N SER A 182 -15.65 -2.45 17.96
CA SER A 182 -15.07 -3.54 17.15
C SER A 182 -14.45 -3.00 15.86
N LYS A 183 -13.94 -3.92 15.03
CA LYS A 183 -13.48 -3.61 13.66
C LYS A 183 -14.56 -2.94 12.81
N TRP A 184 -15.84 -3.15 13.12
CA TRP A 184 -16.96 -2.62 12.35
C TRP A 184 -17.16 -1.11 12.54
N SER A 185 -16.63 -0.53 13.61
CA SER A 185 -16.59 0.92 13.80
C SER A 185 -15.49 1.63 12.98
N ASN A 186 -14.56 0.90 12.39
CA ASN A 186 -13.54 1.46 11.50
C ASN A 186 -14.01 1.34 10.05
N MET A 187 -14.24 2.47 9.38
CA MET A 187 -14.75 2.51 8.00
C MET A 187 -13.96 1.63 7.03
N ARG A 188 -12.61 1.64 7.11
CA ARG A 188 -11.77 0.83 6.21
C ARG A 188 -11.95 -0.66 6.47
N GLN A 189 -11.95 -1.08 7.73
CA GLN A 189 -12.14 -2.48 8.10
C GLN A 189 -13.57 -2.95 7.82
N GLN A 190 -14.57 -2.10 8.05
CA GLN A 190 -15.97 -2.36 7.75
C GLN A 190 -16.19 -2.57 6.24
N PHE A 191 -15.64 -1.70 5.39
CA PHE A 191 -15.75 -1.84 3.93
C PHE A 191 -15.08 -3.12 3.42
N ALA A 192 -13.88 -3.43 3.91
CA ALA A 192 -13.17 -4.64 3.52
C ALA A 192 -13.97 -5.89 3.90
N ALA A 193 -14.50 -5.95 5.12
CA ALA A 193 -15.22 -7.11 5.62
C ALA A 193 -16.63 -7.32 5.03
N LYS A 194 -17.14 -6.38 4.21
CA LYS A 194 -18.44 -6.47 3.53
C LYS A 194 -18.33 -6.83 2.05
N ARG A 195 -17.11 -6.77 1.50
CA ARG A 195 -16.85 -7.05 0.08
C ARG A 195 -16.60 -8.54 -0.18
N ASP A 196 -16.08 -9.22 0.83
CA ASP A 196 -15.75 -10.64 0.82
C ASP A 196 -16.92 -11.45 1.41
#